data_AF-A0A7G2S0Y5-F1
#
_entry.id   AF-A0A7G2S0Y5-F1
#
_cell.length_a   1.000
_cell.length_b   1.000
_cell.length_c   1.000
_cell.angle_alpha   90.00
_cell.angle_beta   90.00
_cell.angle_gamma   90.00
#
_symmetry.space_group_name_H-M   'P 1'
#
loop_
_entity.id
_entity.type
_entity.pdbx_description
1 polymer ?
#
loop_
_entity_poly.entity_id
_entity_poly.type
_entity_poly.pdbx_seq_one_letter_code
_entity_poly.pdbx_strand_id
1 'polypeptide(L)'
;MQISKAVLLGLLLTAASTVARADNNTVLRFDTPVQIDGDARFDRNSPLQPSASSFRIREANTLSSDSGERWALVTLENSDGGKRILQDNYLVAEFANGERRHPTGLEGSFAAGEQQRKMVFFGYHRFPILRIFTAR
;
A
#
# COMPACT_ATOMS: atom_id res chain seq x y z
N MET A 1 -58.47 8.45 -8.65
CA MET A 1 -57.79 7.44 -7.80
C MET A 1 -56.84 8.20 -6.85
N GLN A 2 -57.22 8.38 -5.58
CA GLN A 2 -56.39 9.10 -4.60
C GLN A 2 -55.49 8.08 -3.88
N ILE A 3 -54.19 8.14 -4.12
CA ILE A 3 -53.20 7.30 -3.43
C ILE A 3 -52.96 7.91 -2.05
N SER A 4 -53.16 7.12 -1.00
CA SER A 4 -53.02 7.57 0.38
C SER A 4 -51.55 7.85 0.73
N LYS A 5 -51.29 8.96 1.44
CA LYS A 5 -49.93 9.39 1.84
C LYS A 5 -49.15 8.30 2.60
N ALA A 6 -49.86 7.41 3.30
CA ALA A 6 -49.28 6.26 4.00
C ALA A 6 -48.67 5.20 3.05
N VAL A 7 -49.28 5.00 1.87
CA VAL A 7 -48.74 4.09 0.84
C VAL A 7 -47.48 4.69 0.21
N LEU A 8 -47.45 6.02 0.02
CA LEU A 8 -46.27 6.73 -0.47
C LEU A 8 -45.10 6.64 0.53
N LEU A 9 -45.38 6.74 1.83
CA LEU A 9 -44.38 6.63 2.89
C LEU A 9 -43.81 5.20 3.01
N GLY A 10 -44.65 4.17 2.88
CA GLY A 10 -44.22 2.78 2.86
C GLY A 10 -43.35 2.41 1.65
N LEU A 11 -43.61 3.02 0.48
CA LEU A 11 -42.77 2.85 -0.71
C LEU A 11 -41.39 3.52 -0.57
N LEU A 12 -41.32 4.67 0.12
CA LEU A 12 -40.06 5.38 0.35
C LEU A 12 -39.13 4.66 1.33
N LEU A 13 -39.67 3.93 2.34
CA LEU A 13 -38.82 3.22 3.32
C LEU A 13 -38.17 1.95 2.77
N THR A 14 -38.69 1.35 1.69
CA THR A 14 -38.11 0.12 1.11
C THR A 14 -37.03 0.39 0.05
N ALA A 15 -36.90 1.62 -0.43
CA ALA A 15 -35.88 2.01 -1.41
C ALA A 15 -34.50 2.35 -0.80
N ALA A 16 -34.40 2.48 0.54
CA ALA A 16 -33.18 2.92 1.21
C ALA A 16 -32.28 1.78 1.73
N SER A 17 -32.62 0.51 1.48
CA SER A 17 -31.83 -0.63 1.93
C SER A 17 -30.76 -1.03 0.90
N THR A 18 -29.91 -0.09 0.48
CA THR A 18 -28.67 -0.49 -0.21
C THR A 18 -27.73 -1.07 0.85
N VAL A 19 -27.71 -2.39 0.95
CA VAL A 19 -26.69 -3.09 1.74
C VAL A 19 -25.35 -2.72 1.11
N ALA A 20 -24.52 -1.95 1.81
CA ALA A 20 -23.16 -1.67 1.38
C ALA A 20 -22.37 -2.98 1.38
N ARG A 21 -22.42 -3.72 0.26
CA ARG A 21 -21.46 -4.80 0.02
C ARG A 21 -20.11 -4.13 -0.14
N ALA A 22 -19.16 -4.50 0.70
CA ALA A 22 -17.76 -4.23 0.41
C ALA A 22 -17.52 -4.71 -1.04
N ASP A 23 -17.11 -3.80 -1.90
CA ASP A 23 -16.72 -4.14 -3.25
C ASP A 23 -15.59 -5.17 -3.12
N ASN A 24 -15.86 -6.41 -3.50
CA ASN A 24 -14.91 -7.51 -3.33
C ASN A 24 -13.61 -7.22 -4.09
N ASN A 25 -13.66 -6.31 -5.06
CA ASN A 25 -12.54 -5.89 -5.85
C ASN A 25 -11.52 -5.07 -5.07
N THR A 26 -11.88 -4.46 -3.93
CA THR A 26 -10.97 -3.63 -3.10
C THR A 26 -10.42 -4.36 -1.87
N VAL A 27 -10.80 -5.62 -1.66
CA VAL A 27 -10.27 -6.42 -0.55
C VAL A 27 -8.78 -6.67 -0.75
N LEU A 28 -7.96 -6.23 0.21
CA LEU A 28 -6.52 -6.49 0.22
C LEU A 28 -6.23 -7.91 0.70
N ARG A 29 -5.33 -8.59 -0.02
CA ARG A 29 -4.84 -9.94 0.30
C ARG A 29 -3.33 -9.93 0.28
N PHE A 30 -2.71 -10.68 1.19
CA PHE A 30 -1.26 -10.88 1.14
C PHE A 30 -0.89 -11.58 -0.16
N ASP A 31 0.11 -11.04 -0.84
CA ASP A 31 0.66 -11.69 -2.02
C ASP A 31 1.49 -12.90 -1.57
N THR A 32 1.53 -13.94 -2.41
CA THR A 32 2.43 -15.06 -2.18
C THR A 32 3.86 -14.61 -2.46
N PRO A 33 4.81 -14.73 -1.50
CA PRO A 33 6.20 -14.38 -1.75
C PRO A 33 6.77 -15.20 -2.91
N VAL A 34 7.37 -14.52 -3.88
CA VAL A 34 8.11 -15.16 -4.98
C VAL A 34 9.59 -15.03 -4.69
N GLN A 35 10.31 -16.15 -4.67
CA GLN A 35 11.76 -16.13 -4.67
C GLN A 35 12.23 -15.81 -6.08
N ILE A 36 13.00 -14.72 -6.23
CA ILE A 36 13.63 -14.37 -7.49
C ILE A 36 15.12 -14.63 -7.31
N ASP A 37 15.60 -15.69 -7.95
CA ASP A 37 17.00 -16.09 -7.91
C ASP A 37 17.83 -15.34 -8.95
N GLY A 38 19.05 -14.95 -8.55
CA GLY A 38 20.05 -14.34 -9.42
C GLY A 38 20.01 -12.81 -9.52
N ASP A 39 21.05 -12.24 -10.13
CA ASP A 39 21.27 -10.78 -10.22
C ASP A 39 20.76 -10.18 -11.55
N ALA A 40 19.87 -10.91 -12.24
CA ALA A 40 19.34 -10.47 -13.53
C ALA A 40 18.50 -9.20 -13.33
N ARG A 41 18.93 -8.11 -13.98
CA ARG A 41 18.21 -6.84 -13.97
C ARG A 41 17.11 -6.85 -15.02
N PHE A 42 16.04 -6.12 -14.75
CA PHE A 42 15.07 -5.76 -15.79
C PHE A 42 15.77 -5.06 -16.96
N ASP A 43 15.31 -5.34 -18.18
CA ASP A 43 15.75 -4.67 -19.41
C ASP A 43 15.35 -3.19 -19.43
N ARG A 44 14.28 -2.85 -18.70
CA ARG A 44 13.86 -1.49 -18.42
C ARG A 44 14.83 -0.81 -17.45
N ASN A 45 15.37 0.32 -17.89
CA ASN A 45 16.04 1.24 -16.97
C ASN A 45 15.00 2.01 -16.14
N SER A 46 14.89 1.71 -14.85
CA SER A 46 14.13 2.51 -13.89
C SER A 46 15.09 3.15 -12.89
N PRO A 47 15.48 4.42 -13.08
CA PRO A 47 16.54 5.06 -12.30
C PRO A 47 16.08 5.47 -10.90
N LEU A 48 14.80 5.30 -10.55
CA LEU A 48 14.28 5.72 -9.26
C LEU A 48 14.98 4.94 -8.14
N GLN A 49 15.53 5.69 -7.19
CA GLN A 49 16.21 5.18 -6.01
C GLN A 49 15.65 5.92 -4.78
N PRO A 50 15.56 5.25 -3.63
CA PRO A 50 15.23 5.93 -2.38
C PRO A 50 16.31 6.95 -2.04
N SER A 51 15.90 8.06 -1.44
CA SER A 51 16.85 8.98 -0.80
C SER A 51 17.51 8.31 0.40
N ALA A 52 18.77 8.66 0.66
CA ALA A 52 19.50 8.15 1.82
C ALA A 52 18.77 8.50 3.11
N SER A 53 18.64 7.53 4.02
CA SER A 53 17.97 7.71 5.30
C SER A 53 18.49 6.74 6.35
N SER A 54 18.20 7.02 7.63
CA SER A 54 18.50 6.10 8.73
C SER A 54 17.47 4.98 8.90
N PHE A 55 16.46 4.89 8.03
CA PHE A 55 15.41 3.90 8.13
C PHE A 55 15.83 2.55 7.54
N ARG A 56 15.56 1.48 8.29
CA ARG A 56 15.76 0.10 7.87
C ARG A 56 14.44 -0.62 7.78
N ILE A 57 14.23 -1.35 6.69
CA ILE A 57 13.14 -2.33 6.59
C ILE A 57 13.59 -3.59 7.33
N ARG A 58 12.80 -3.99 8.32
CA ARG A 58 12.98 -5.27 9.04
C ARG A 58 12.15 -6.37 8.44
N GLU A 59 10.94 -6.04 8.01
CA GLU A 59 10.00 -6.96 7.38
C GLU A 59 9.18 -6.18 6.34
N ALA A 60 8.85 -6.83 5.23
CA ALA A 60 7.94 -6.28 4.24
C ALA A 60 7.09 -7.41 3.66
N ASN A 61 5.77 -7.32 3.85
CA ASN A 61 4.81 -8.24 3.27
C ASN A 61 3.92 -7.44 2.33
N THR A 62 3.86 -7.82 1.05
CA THR A 62 3.08 -7.10 0.05
C THR A 62 1.64 -7.57 0.05
N LEU A 63 0.73 -6.66 -0.30
CA LEU A 63 -0.68 -6.94 -0.42
C LEU A 63 -1.22 -6.34 -1.71
N SER A 64 -2.24 -6.99 -2.27
CA SER A 64 -2.95 -6.44 -3.41
C SER A 64 -4.44 -6.72 -3.38
N SER A 65 -5.17 -5.92 -4.15
CA SER A 65 -6.60 -6.12 -4.43
C SER A 65 -6.81 -6.53 -5.88
N ASP A 66 -8.02 -7.03 -6.19
CA ASP A 66 -8.41 -7.39 -7.55
C ASP A 66 -8.60 -6.13 -8.43
N SER A 67 -8.85 -4.97 -7.83
CA SER A 67 -8.85 -3.65 -8.47
C SER A 67 -7.44 -3.14 -8.82
N GLY A 68 -6.39 -3.83 -8.37
CA GLY A 68 -5.01 -3.52 -8.67
C GLY A 68 -4.32 -2.59 -7.67
N GLU A 69 -4.90 -2.37 -6.48
CA GLU A 69 -4.19 -1.66 -5.41
C GLU A 69 -2.94 -2.42 -5.00
N ARG A 70 -1.87 -1.68 -4.66
CA ARG A 70 -0.59 -2.24 -4.24
C ARG A 70 -0.19 -1.62 -2.92
N TRP A 71 -0.20 -2.46 -1.90
CA TRP A 71 0.11 -2.11 -0.53
C TRP A 71 1.24 -2.97 0.00
N ALA A 72 1.82 -2.55 1.12
CA ALA A 72 2.69 -3.40 1.91
C ALA A 72 2.55 -3.10 3.39
N LEU A 73 2.57 -4.15 4.20
CA LEU A 73 2.79 -4.05 5.64
C LEU A 73 4.31 -4.09 5.87
N VAL A 74 4.88 -2.93 6.19
CA VAL A 74 6.33 -2.75 6.36
C VAL A 74 6.64 -2.48 7.83
N THR A 75 7.54 -3.28 8.41
CA THR A 75 8.14 -2.99 9.72
C THR A 75 9.40 -2.15 9.49
N LEU A 76 9.37 -0.90 9.95
CA LEU A 76 10.47 0.05 9.83
C LEU A 76 11.15 0.29 11.17
N GLU A 77 12.47 0.48 11.15
CA GLU A 77 13.28 0.88 12.31
C GLU A 77 14.02 2.17 12.02
N ASN A 78 14.03 3.10 12.98
CA ASN A 78 14.99 4.21 12.97
C ASN A 78 16.32 3.76 13.60
N SER A 79 17.34 3.59 12.76
CA SER A 79 18.66 3.13 13.22
C SER A 79 19.62 4.24 13.67
N ASP A 80 19.13 5.47 13.78
CA ASP A 80 19.90 6.62 14.28
C ASP A 80 19.73 6.80 15.80
N GLY A 81 20.63 7.56 16.42
CA GLY A 81 20.58 7.93 17.84
C GLY A 81 19.60 9.05 18.17
N GLY A 82 19.04 9.73 17.16
CA GLY A 82 18.07 10.80 17.31
C GLY A 82 16.69 10.47 16.75
N LYS A 83 15.71 11.31 17.05
CA LYS A 83 14.36 11.24 16.46
C LYS A 83 14.42 11.52 14.95
N ARG A 84 13.69 10.74 14.15
CA ARG A 84 13.62 10.89 12.68
C ARG A 84 12.18 10.91 12.17
N ILE A 85 11.98 11.70 11.12
CA ILE A 85 10.70 11.83 10.42
C ILE A 85 10.76 10.97 9.17
N LEU A 86 9.76 10.11 8.98
CA LEU A 86 9.62 9.26 7.81
C LEU A 86 8.98 10.05 6.67
N GLN A 87 9.48 9.86 5.46
CA GLN A 87 9.01 10.52 4.23
C GLN A 87 8.87 9.50 3.10
N ASP A 88 8.01 9.80 2.13
CA ASP A 88 7.75 8.96 0.96
C ASP A 88 9.03 8.56 0.23
N ASN A 89 9.93 9.52 0.00
CA ASN A 89 11.13 9.33 -0.80
C ASN A 89 12.17 8.36 -0.19
N TYR A 90 12.00 7.91 1.05
CA TYR A 90 12.92 6.96 1.69
C TYR A 90 12.66 5.50 1.33
N LEU A 91 11.48 5.17 0.80
CA LEU A 91 11.13 3.83 0.36
C LEU A 91 10.87 3.83 -1.15
N VAL A 92 11.25 2.73 -1.79
CA VAL A 92 10.87 2.45 -3.18
C VAL A 92 10.40 1.01 -3.28
N ALA A 93 9.27 0.80 -3.96
CA ALA A 93 8.84 -0.50 -4.44
C ALA A 93 9.33 -0.72 -5.88
N GLU A 94 9.82 -1.91 -6.20
CA GLU A 94 10.05 -2.37 -7.57
C GLU A 94 8.99 -3.41 -7.95
N PHE A 95 8.33 -3.21 -9.08
CA PHE A 95 7.27 -4.06 -9.60
C PHE A 95 7.81 -5.09 -10.60
N ALA A 96 7.02 -6.12 -10.88
CA ALA A 96 7.43 -7.21 -11.78
C ALA A 96 7.62 -6.83 -13.27
N ASN A 97 7.39 -5.58 -13.64
CA ASN A 97 7.74 -5.01 -14.95
C ASN A 97 8.97 -4.09 -14.90
N GLY A 98 9.70 -4.08 -13.78
CA GLY A 98 10.85 -3.22 -13.54
C GLY A 98 10.51 -1.75 -13.25
N GLU A 99 9.24 -1.37 -13.19
CA GLU A 99 8.84 -0.04 -12.75
C GLU A 99 9.14 0.14 -11.26
N ARG A 100 9.50 1.35 -10.86
CA ARG A 100 9.76 1.71 -9.47
C ARG A 100 8.91 2.89 -9.06
N ARG A 101 8.39 2.87 -7.83
CA ARG A 101 7.58 3.96 -7.27
C ARG A 101 7.91 4.22 -5.82
N HIS A 102 7.84 5.49 -5.44
CA HIS A 102 7.69 5.88 -4.04
C HIS A 102 6.29 5.49 -3.55
N PRO A 103 6.13 5.29 -2.24
CA PRO A 103 4.81 5.25 -1.64
C PRO A 103 4.13 6.61 -1.71
N THR A 104 2.85 6.65 -1.35
CA THR A 104 2.07 7.89 -1.24
C THR A 104 1.51 8.01 0.17
N GLY A 105 1.76 9.16 0.81
CA GLY A 105 1.20 9.46 2.13
C GLY A 105 1.85 8.66 3.27
N LEU A 106 3.10 8.23 3.07
CA LEU A 106 3.92 7.62 4.10
C LEU A 106 4.49 8.70 5.02
N GLU A 107 3.91 8.79 6.20
CA GLU A 107 4.36 9.71 7.24
C GLU A 107 4.51 9.00 8.59
N GLY A 108 5.37 9.58 9.42
CA GLY A 108 5.56 9.10 10.77
C GLY A 108 6.76 9.72 11.44
N SER A 109 6.85 9.50 12.74
CA SER A 109 7.99 9.89 13.53
C SER A 109 8.42 8.71 14.39
N PHE A 110 9.73 8.54 14.48
CA PHE A 110 10.36 7.44 15.19
C PHE A 110 11.38 8.00 16.18
N ALA A 111 11.30 7.59 17.44
CA ALA A 111 12.37 7.77 18.40
C ALA A 111 13.61 6.96 17.98
N ALA A 112 14.72 7.18 18.67
CA ALA A 112 15.95 6.41 18.42
C ALA A 112 15.71 4.92 18.69
N GLY A 113 16.06 4.06 17.73
CA GLY A 113 15.87 2.61 17.83
C GLY A 113 14.41 2.12 17.76
N GLU A 114 13.43 3.02 17.60
CA GLU A 114 12.02 2.64 17.56
C GLU A 114 11.69 1.82 16.30
N GLN A 115 10.83 0.81 16.46
CA GLN A 115 10.21 0.07 15.37
C GLN A 115 8.72 0.33 15.29
N GLN A 116 8.20 0.58 14.09
CA GLN A 116 6.77 0.69 13.83
C GLN A 116 6.38 -0.09 12.58
N ARG A 117 5.17 -0.66 12.58
CA ARG A 117 4.54 -1.21 11.38
C ARG A 117 3.73 -0.12 10.68
N LYS A 118 3.85 -0.06 9.35
CA LYS A 118 3.11 0.86 8.50
C LYS A 118 2.44 0.10 7.37
N MET A 119 1.18 0.43 7.11
CA MET A 119 0.54 0.12 5.83
C MET A 119 0.97 1.18 4.84
N VAL A 120 1.67 0.75 3.79
CA VAL A 120 2.32 1.62 2.82
C VAL A 120 1.66 1.41 1.46
N PHE A 121 1.13 2.47 0.86
CA PHE A 121 0.46 2.42 -0.43
C PHE A 121 1.41 2.83 -1.57
N PHE A 122 1.46 2.04 -2.65
CA PHE A 122 2.29 2.31 -3.83
C PHE A 122 1.46 2.57 -5.11
N GLY A 123 0.17 2.83 -4.95
CA GLY A 123 -0.73 3.14 -6.05
C GLY A 123 -1.42 1.92 -6.66
N TYR A 124 -2.03 2.15 -7.82
CA TYR A 124 -2.65 1.11 -8.64
C TYR A 124 -1.66 0.59 -9.67
N HIS A 125 -1.56 -0.73 -9.80
CA HIS A 125 -0.68 -1.35 -10.76
C HIS A 125 -1.10 -2.78 -11.12
N ARG A 126 -0.97 -3.14 -12.40
CA ARG A 126 -1.30 -4.50 -12.87
C ARG A 126 -0.26 -5.55 -12.45
N PHE A 127 1.00 -5.17 -12.24
CA PHE A 127 2.07 -6.09 -11.85
C PHE A 127 2.29 -6.05 -10.32
N PRO A 128 2.61 -7.18 -9.68
CA PRO A 128 2.86 -7.24 -8.24
C PRO A 128 4.15 -6.49 -7.85
N ILE A 129 4.25 -6.11 -6.58
CA ILE A 129 5.49 -5.63 -5.98
C ILE A 129 6.39 -6.85 -5.78
N LEU A 130 7.65 -6.77 -6.22
CA LEU A 130 8.65 -7.81 -5.99
C LEU A 130 9.48 -7.56 -4.74
N ARG A 131 9.86 -6.31 -4.52
CA ARG A 131 10.65 -5.91 -3.36
C ARG A 131 10.41 -4.45 -3.00
N ILE A 132 10.67 -4.15 -1.74
CA ILE A 132 10.68 -2.79 -1.19
C ILE A 132 12.03 -2.58 -0.53
N PHE A 133 12.64 -1.44 -0.79
CA PHE A 133 14.00 -1.16 -0.33
C PHE A 133 14.18 0.30 0.05
N THR A 134 15.17 0.53 0.91
CA THR A 134 15.64 1.86 1.34
C THR A 134 17.09 2.05 0.92
N ALA A 135 17.59 3.28 0.98
CA ALA A 135 19.01 3.60 0.85
C ALA A 135 19.57 4.03 2.20
N ARG A 136 20.82 3.67 2.46
CA ARG A 136 21.61 4.17 3.59
C ARG A 136 22.52 5.29 3.12
#